data_AF-A0A9W7HZC4-F1
#
_entry.id   AF-A0A9W7HZC4-F1
#
_cell.length_a   1.000
_cell.length_b   1.000
_cell.length_c   1.000
_cell.angle_alpha   90.00
_cell.angle_beta   90.00
_cell.angle_gamma   90.00
#
_symmetry.space_group_name_H-M   'P 1'
#
loop_
_entity.id
_entity.type
_entity.pdbx_description
1 polymer ?
#
loop_
_entity_poly.entity_id
_entity_poly.type
_entity_poly.pdbx_seq_one_letter_code
_entity_poly.pdbx_strand_id
1 'polypeptide(L)'
;MAARSNFKAKDFDLILASSIKTGSTWFIAIIPTIINPNVRITNGDRDDDDNDPLLKHHPNELMPSLELQLFKVNPNPDLSGMPSPRLF
;
A
#
# COMPACT_ATOMS: atom_id res chain seq x y z
N MET A 1 -12.08 -14.67 6.98
CA MET A 1 -12.62 -15.70 6.06
C MET A 1 -12.69 -15.20 4.61
N ALA A 2 -13.28 -14.03 4.34
CA ALA A 2 -13.39 -13.50 2.98
C ALA A 2 -12.04 -13.32 2.25
N ALA A 3 -11.03 -12.73 2.91
CA ALA A 3 -9.68 -12.57 2.33
C ALA A 3 -9.10 -13.92 1.86
N ARG A 4 -9.13 -14.95 2.72
CA ARG A 4 -8.63 -16.28 2.38
C ARG A 4 -9.33 -16.92 1.17
N SER A 5 -10.62 -16.70 1.01
CA SER A 5 -11.40 -17.33 -0.07
C SER A 5 -11.39 -16.55 -1.38
N ASN A 6 -11.27 -15.22 -1.31
CA ASN A 6 -11.54 -14.33 -2.44
C ASN A 6 -10.29 -13.56 -2.90
N PHE A 7 -9.24 -13.47 -2.08
CA PHE A 7 -7.99 -12.85 -2.50
C PHE A 7 -7.29 -13.73 -3.55
N LYS A 8 -7.01 -13.14 -4.70
CA LYS A 8 -6.23 -13.75 -5.77
C LYS A 8 -4.88 -13.03 -5.86
N ALA A 9 -3.84 -13.71 -5.38
CA ALA A 9 -2.47 -13.22 -5.45
C ALA A 9 -2.02 -13.09 -6.92
N LYS A 10 -1.22 -12.05 -7.20
CA LYS A 10 -0.44 -11.87 -8.42
C LYS A 10 1.04 -11.99 -8.08
N ASP A 11 1.87 -12.30 -9.07
CA ASP A 11 3.31 -12.57 -8.89
C ASP A 11 4.09 -11.41 -8.26
N PHE A 12 3.62 -10.17 -8.47
CA PHE A 12 4.24 -8.96 -7.96
C PHE A 12 3.51 -8.34 -6.77
N ASP A 13 2.57 -9.05 -6.13
CA ASP A 13 1.96 -8.55 -4.91
C ASP A 13 2.97 -8.55 -3.76
N LEU A 14 2.95 -7.47 -2.97
CA LEU A 14 3.74 -7.37 -1.76
C LEU A 14 2.80 -7.27 -0.56
N ILE A 15 2.97 -8.20 0.38
CA ILE A 15 2.16 -8.30 1.59
C ILE A 15 3.07 -8.11 2.81
N LEU A 16 2.80 -7.10 3.62
CA LEU A 16 3.43 -6.91 4.92
C LEU A 16 2.67 -7.69 6.00
N ALA A 17 3.26 -8.78 6.47
CA ALA A 17 2.75 -9.51 7.61
C ALA A 17 3.30 -8.89 8.92
N SER A 18 2.42 -8.33 9.75
CA SER A 18 2.77 -7.81 11.07
C SER A 18 1.63 -8.01 12.06
N SER A 19 1.95 -8.07 13.35
CA SER A 19 0.92 -8.05 14.40
C SER A 19 0.33 -6.65 14.53
N ILE A 20 -0.98 -6.57 14.71
CA ILE A 20 -1.70 -5.29 14.84
C ILE A 20 -1.09 -4.47 16.00
N LYS A 21 -0.95 -3.15 15.81
CA LYS A 21 -0.45 -2.18 16.80
C LYS A 21 1.04 -2.31 17.18
N THR A 22 1.86 -2.95 16.35
CA THR A 22 3.32 -3.04 16.56
C THR A 22 4.14 -1.92 15.89
N GLY A 23 3.53 -0.77 15.63
CA GLY A 23 4.22 0.37 14.98
C GLY A 23 4.43 0.18 13.48
N SER A 24 3.55 -0.57 12.81
CA SER A 24 3.63 -0.82 11.36
C SER A 24 3.58 0.44 10.51
N THR A 25 3.09 1.57 11.02
CA THR A 25 2.99 2.85 10.30
C THR A 25 4.32 3.28 9.67
N TRP A 26 5.44 3.13 10.38
CA TRP A 26 6.74 3.53 9.84
C TRP A 26 7.19 2.59 8.70
N PHE A 27 6.93 1.28 8.85
CA PHE A 27 7.27 0.29 7.84
C PHE A 27 6.39 0.39 6.58
N ILE A 28 5.09 0.66 6.79
CA ILE A 28 4.10 0.93 5.75
C ILE A 28 4.46 2.20 4.95
N ALA A 29 5.11 3.18 5.56
CA ALA A 29 5.57 4.38 4.85
C ALA A 29 6.83 4.13 4.00
N ILE A 30 7.76 3.32 4.49
CA ILE A 30 9.04 3.07 3.82
C ILE A 30 8.86 2.24 2.54
N ILE A 31 7.99 1.22 2.56
CA ILE A 31 7.83 0.28 1.44
C ILE A 31 7.41 1.00 0.13
N PRO A 32 6.33 1.81 0.09
CA PRO A 32 5.93 2.54 -1.12
C PRO A 32 7.04 3.48 -1.64
N THR A 33 7.79 4.09 -0.72
CA THR A 33 8.89 5.01 -1.05
C THR A 33 10.02 4.30 -1.79
N ILE A 34 10.33 3.06 -1.40
CA ILE A 34 11.37 2.24 -2.06
C ILE A 34 10.89 1.75 -3.43
N ILE A 35 9.63 1.36 -3.54
CA ILE A 35 9.07 0.73 -4.74
C ILE A 35 8.84 1.74 -5.86
N ASN A 36 8.42 2.95 -5.52
CA ASN A 36 8.17 3.99 -6.50
C ASN A 36 8.94 5.28 -6.16
N PRO A 37 10.29 5.27 -6.30
CA PRO A 37 11.12 6.42 -5.97
C PRO A 37 10.84 7.61 -6.91
N ASN A 38 10.34 7.35 -8.12
CA ASN A 38 10.02 8.37 -9.12
C ASN A 38 8.84 9.26 -8.73
N VAL A 39 7.99 8.85 -7.78
CA VAL A 39 6.94 9.72 -7.24
C VAL A 39 7.54 10.89 -6.44
N ARG A 40 8.73 10.72 -5.86
CA ARG A 40 9.48 11.80 -5.22
C ARG A 40 10.39 12.56 -6.19
N ILE A 41 10.69 12.00 -7.35
CA ILE A 41 11.61 12.56 -8.33
C ILE A 41 10.85 12.87 -9.62
N THR A 42 9.95 13.86 -9.54
CA THR A 42 9.39 14.47 -10.74
C THR A 42 10.10 15.80 -10.95
N ASN A 43 10.87 15.90 -12.03
CA ASN A 43 11.47 17.14 -12.59
C ASN A 43 12.90 17.50 -12.18
N GLY A 44 13.82 16.55 -11.95
CA GLY A 44 15.27 16.83 -11.89
C GLY A 44 15.75 17.64 -10.67
N ASP A 45 14.85 18.35 -10.00
CA ASP A 45 15.02 18.95 -8.70
C ASP A 45 14.64 17.91 -7.64
N ARG A 46 15.55 17.71 -6.68
CA ARG A 46 15.48 16.60 -5.71
C ARG A 46 14.48 16.82 -4.58
N ASP A 47 13.76 17.94 -4.59
CA ASP A 47 13.11 18.50 -3.40
C ASP A 47 11.69 19.04 -3.68
N ASP A 48 10.93 18.44 -4.61
CA ASP A 48 9.52 18.77 -4.78
C ASP A 48 8.67 17.89 -3.83
N ASP A 49 8.84 18.12 -2.53
CA ASP A 49 8.14 17.42 -1.42
C ASP A 49 6.62 17.42 -1.60
N ASP A 50 6.08 18.39 -2.33
CA ASP A 50 4.67 18.46 -2.69
C ASP A 50 4.16 17.21 -3.42
N ASN A 51 5.03 16.43 -4.08
CA ASN A 51 4.62 15.21 -4.77
C ASN A 51 4.71 13.94 -3.90
N ASP A 52 5.15 14.05 -2.64
CA ASP A 52 5.24 12.90 -1.75
C ASP A 52 3.85 12.41 -1.30
N PRO A 53 3.45 11.17 -1.64
CA PRO A 53 2.18 10.59 -1.25
C PRO A 53 2.06 10.44 0.26
N LEU A 54 3.16 10.35 1.01
CA LEU A 54 3.13 10.31 2.49
C LEU A 54 2.79 11.65 3.12
N LEU A 55 2.97 12.76 2.40
CA LEU A 55 2.55 14.09 2.85
C LEU A 55 1.06 14.34 2.53
N LYS A 56 0.52 13.67 1.51
CA LYS A 56 -0.87 13.83 1.05
C LYS A 56 -1.85 12.79 1.60
N HIS A 57 -1.35 11.59 1.89
CA HIS A 57 -2.16 10.44 2.27
C HIS A 57 -1.67 9.78 3.55
N HIS A 58 -2.61 9.24 4.33
CA HIS A 58 -2.24 8.43 5.48
C HIS A 58 -1.55 7.14 5.02
N PRO A 59 -0.50 6.62 5.70
CA PRO A 59 0.22 5.42 5.25
C PRO A 59 -0.68 4.19 5.01
N ASN A 60 -1.70 3.99 5.83
CA ASN A 60 -2.68 2.91 5.64
C ASN A 60 -3.60 3.08 4.40
N GLU A 61 -3.58 4.24 3.73
CA GLU A 61 -4.22 4.43 2.41
C GLU A 61 -3.29 3.97 1.28
N LEU A 62 -1.98 4.07 1.47
CA LEU A 62 -0.97 3.63 0.50
C LEU A 62 -0.75 2.11 0.54
N MET A 63 -0.94 1.50 1.72
CA MET A 63 -0.82 0.06 1.91
C MET A 63 -1.96 -0.48 2.79
N PRO A 64 -3.15 -0.69 2.21
CA PRO A 64 -4.32 -1.08 2.97
C PRO A 64 -4.28 -2.54 3.41
N SER A 65 -4.57 -2.78 4.68
CA SER A 65 -4.66 -4.12 5.24
C SER A 65 -5.76 -4.94 4.57
N LEU A 66 -5.37 -6.12 4.04
CA LEU A 66 -6.30 -7.09 3.45
C LEU A 66 -7.44 -7.42 4.42
N GLU A 67 -7.12 -7.80 5.64
CA GLU A 67 -8.11 -8.32 6.58
C GLU A 67 -8.93 -7.23 7.25
N LEU A 68 -8.32 -6.08 7.55
CA LEU A 68 -8.96 -5.06 8.39
C LEU A 68 -9.62 -3.94 7.60
N GLN A 69 -9.13 -3.63 6.39
CA GLN A 69 -9.62 -2.50 5.59
C GLN A 69 -10.34 -2.96 4.32
N LEU A 70 -9.79 -3.91 3.57
CA LEU A 70 -10.38 -4.34 2.30
C LEU A 70 -11.51 -5.34 2.50
N PHE A 71 -11.17 -6.56 2.94
CA PHE A 71 -12.10 -7.68 3.01
C PHE A 71 -13.10 -7.60 4.18
N LYS A 72 -12.84 -6.73 5.16
CA LYS A 72 -13.80 -6.42 6.23
C LYS A 72 -14.95 -5.56 5.74
N VAL A 73 -14.68 -4.61 4.85
CA VAL A 73 -15.67 -3.67 4.33
C VAL A 73 -16.44 -4.28 3.16
N ASN A 74 -15.72 -4.88 2.21
CA ASN A 74 -16.31 -5.60 1.09
C ASN A 74 -15.72 -7.02 1.04
N PRO A 75 -16.53 -8.09 1.22
CA PRO A 75 -16.05 -9.46 1.14
C PRO A 75 -15.44 -9.84 -0.22
N ASN A 76 -15.75 -9.11 -1.30
CA ASN A 76 -15.21 -9.34 -2.64
C ASN A 76 -14.84 -8.01 -3.31
N PRO A 77 -13.75 -7.36 -2.87
CA PRO A 77 -13.31 -6.08 -3.43
C PRO A 77 -12.69 -6.29 -4.81
N ASP A 78 -12.97 -5.37 -5.74
CA ASP A 78 -12.26 -5.33 -7.02
C ASP A 78 -10.88 -4.70 -6.83
N LEU A 79 -9.83 -5.52 -6.98
CA LEU A 79 -8.43 -5.12 -6.85
C LEU A 79 -7.73 -5.00 -8.21
N SER A 80 -8.49 -4.98 -9.32
CA SER A 80 -7.95 -4.92 -10.68
C SER A 80 -7.37 -3.55 -11.02
N GLY A 81 -7.94 -2.47 -10.47
CA GLY A 81 -7.52 -1.09 -10.71
C GLY A 81 -6.30 -0.63 -9.91
N MET A 82 -5.77 -1.44 -8.98
CA MET A 82 -4.57 -1.08 -8.22
C MET A 82 -3.32 -1.14 -9.11
N PRO A 83 -2.40 -0.17 -8.98
CA PRO A 83 -1.13 -0.21 -9.70
C PRO A 83 -0.30 -1.44 -9.28
N SER A 84 0.51 -1.95 -10.20
CA SER A 84 1.44 -3.05 -9.94
C SER A 84 2.84 -2.51 -9.62
N PRO A 85 3.54 -3.03 -8.60
CA PRO A 85 3.12 -4.05 -7.64
C PRO A 85 2.01 -3.56 -6.70
N ARG A 86 1.06 -4.44 -6.35
CA ARG A 86 0.01 -4.11 -5.37
C ARG A 86 0.56 -4.28 -3.96
N LEU A 87 0.36 -3.27 -3.12
CA LEU A 87 0.92 -3.22 -1.76
C LEU A 87 -0.19 -3.42 -0.73
N PHE A 88 0.02 -4.32 0.23
CA PHE A 88 -0.96 -4.74 1.24
C PHE A 88 -0.38 -4.94 2.63
#